data_AF-A0A2A3Y0Y4-F1
#
_entry.id   AF-A0A2A3Y0Y4-F1
#
_cell.length_a   1.000
_cell.length_b   1.000
_cell.length_c   1.000
_cell.angle_alpha   90.00
_cell.angle_beta   90.00
_cell.angle_gamma   90.00
#
_symmetry.space_group_name_H-M   'P 1'
#
loop_
_entity.id
_entity.type
_entity.pdbx_description
1 polymer ?
#
loop_
_entity_poly.entity_id
_entity_poly.type
_entity_poly.pdbx_seq_one_letter_code
_entity_poly.pdbx_strand_id
1 'polypeptide(L)'
;MNFNDERGSSTAEFAVLLPAVAVFLSLLLCFGVLGMKQIQVQQAAAAMARELARGEESSVVHSSGIRLAGHDATYAISQGGGFSEVHVSKSVRIPLLGPIQVHGEASVALE
;
A
#
# COMPACT_ATOMS: atom_id res chain seq x y z
N MET A 1 -46.53 -38.87 1.15
CA MET A 1 -45.42 -39.78 1.51
C MET A 1 -44.14 -38.99 1.31
N ASN A 2 -43.57 -38.57 2.44
CA ASN A 2 -42.29 -37.91 2.73
C ASN A 2 -41.58 -37.05 1.68
N PHE A 3 -41.47 -35.76 2.03
CA PHE A 3 -40.44 -34.82 1.58
C PHE A 3 -39.06 -35.44 1.83
N ASN A 4 -38.30 -35.61 0.76
CA ASN A 4 -36.87 -35.98 0.79
C ASN A 4 -36.09 -34.93 0.00
N ASP A 5 -36.45 -33.65 0.15
CA ASP A 5 -35.77 -32.52 -0.51
C ASP A 5 -34.60 -31.97 0.31
N GLU A 6 -34.41 -32.43 1.55
CA GLU A 6 -33.29 -32.00 2.40
C GLU A 6 -31.91 -32.48 1.89
N ARG A 7 -31.84 -33.53 1.05
CA ARG A 7 -30.58 -34.08 0.49
C ARG A 7 -30.05 -33.22 -0.67
N GLY A 8 -29.77 -31.96 -0.39
CA GLY A 8 -29.25 -31.02 -1.37
C GLY A 8 -29.31 -29.57 -0.89
N SER A 9 -30.26 -29.24 -0.01
CA SER A 9 -30.42 -27.90 0.58
C SER A 9 -29.13 -27.38 1.20
N SER A 10 -28.45 -28.20 2.01
CA SER A 10 -27.19 -27.78 2.65
C SER A 10 -26.06 -27.48 1.66
N THR A 11 -26.05 -28.13 0.49
CA THR A 11 -25.06 -27.83 -0.56
C THR A 11 -25.48 -26.61 -1.40
N ALA A 12 -26.79 -26.44 -1.65
CA ALA A 12 -27.33 -25.29 -2.35
C ALA A 12 -27.14 -23.98 -1.56
N GLU A 13 -27.35 -24.00 -0.24
CA GLU A 13 -27.12 -22.86 0.65
C GLU A 13 -25.64 -22.44 0.66
N PHE A 14 -24.73 -23.41 0.77
CA PHE A 14 -23.30 -23.15 0.70
C PHE A 14 -22.87 -22.63 -0.67
N ALA A 15 -23.43 -23.15 -1.76
CA ALA A 15 -23.13 -22.67 -3.11
C ALA A 15 -23.50 -21.20 -3.31
N VAL A 16 -24.55 -20.70 -2.64
CA VAL A 16 -24.92 -19.29 -2.66
C VAL A 16 -23.99 -18.43 -1.77
N LEU A 17 -23.45 -19.00 -0.69
CA LEU A 17 -22.53 -18.29 0.22
C LEU A 17 -21.08 -18.23 -0.30
N LEU A 18 -20.62 -19.25 -1.02
CA LEU A 18 -19.23 -19.33 -1.52
C LEU A 18 -18.79 -18.09 -2.33
N PRO A 19 -19.59 -17.54 -3.26
CA PRO A 19 -19.24 -16.30 -3.95
C PRO A 19 -19.04 -15.11 -3.00
N ALA A 20 -19.90 -14.96 -1.98
CA ALA A 20 -19.77 -13.87 -1.01
C ALA A 20 -18.49 -14.02 -0.18
N VAL A 21 -18.16 -15.23 0.26
CA VAL A 21 -16.91 -15.53 0.97
C VAL A 21 -15.69 -15.25 0.08
N ALA A 22 -15.75 -15.64 -1.19
CA ALA A 22 -14.67 -15.38 -2.15
C ALA A 22 -14.43 -13.87 -2.34
N VAL A 23 -15.49 -13.07 -2.49
CA VAL A 23 -15.38 -11.60 -2.57
C VAL A 23 -14.78 -11.04 -1.28
N PHE A 24 -15.24 -11.50 -0.12
CA PHE A 24 -14.72 -11.04 1.17
C PHE A 24 -13.23 -11.34 1.34
N LEU A 25 -12.79 -12.56 1.05
CA LEU A 25 -11.36 -12.93 1.07
C LEU A 25 -10.55 -12.10 0.07
N SER A 26 -11.08 -11.86 -1.12
CA SER A 26 -10.43 -10.99 -2.12
C SER A 26 -10.25 -9.56 -1.60
N LEU A 27 -11.24 -9.01 -0.89
CA LEU A 27 -11.14 -7.69 -0.27
C LEU A 27 -10.09 -7.66 0.84
N LEU A 28 -10.06 -8.69 1.70
CA LEU A 28 -9.05 -8.79 2.75
C LEU A 28 -7.63 -8.85 2.18
N LEU A 29 -7.40 -9.66 1.13
CA LEU A 29 -6.11 -9.74 0.46
C LEU A 29 -5.73 -8.41 -0.18
N CYS A 30 -6.68 -7.73 -0.84
CA CYS A 30 -6.48 -6.41 -1.40
C CYS A 30 -6.04 -5.40 -0.33
N PHE A 31 -6.75 -5.33 0.80
CA PHE A 31 -6.37 -4.46 1.91
C PHE A 31 -5.01 -4.80 2.51
N GLY A 32 -4.68 -6.10 2.61
CA GLY A 32 -3.35 -6.53 3.03
C GLY A 32 -2.25 -6.00 2.10
N VAL A 33 -2.45 -6.12 0.78
CA VAL A 33 -1.53 -5.58 -0.22
C VAL A 33 -1.41 -4.05 -0.11
N LEU A 34 -2.53 -3.34 -0.03
CA LEU A 34 -2.56 -1.88 0.14
C LEU A 34 -1.82 -1.44 1.41
N GLY A 35 -2.11 -2.08 2.54
CA GLY A 35 -1.49 -1.78 3.82
C GLY A 35 0.02 -1.98 3.78
N MET A 36 0.49 -3.09 3.20
CA MET A 36 1.93 -3.32 3.01
C MET A 36 2.58 -2.24 2.14
N LYS A 37 1.93 -1.81 1.04
CA LYS A 37 2.46 -0.76 0.18
C LYS A 37 2.44 0.62 0.84
N GLN A 38 1.41 0.93 1.63
CA GLN A 38 1.32 2.15 2.42
C GLN A 38 2.44 2.22 3.46
N ILE A 39 2.70 1.14 4.20
CA ILE A 39 3.82 1.06 5.15
C ILE A 39 5.15 1.23 4.42
N GLN A 40 5.32 0.58 3.26
CA GLN A 40 6.54 0.65 2.46
C GLN A 40 6.86 2.08 2.00
N VAL A 41 5.89 2.83 1.46
CA VAL A 41 6.12 4.23 1.04
C VAL A 41 6.38 5.15 2.24
N GLN A 42 5.73 4.90 3.38
CA GLN A 42 5.97 5.66 4.61
C GLN A 42 7.36 5.42 5.18
N GLN A 43 7.81 4.17 5.20
CA GLN A 43 9.17 3.82 5.61
C GLN A 43 10.20 4.43 4.65
N ALA A 44 9.92 4.47 3.34
CA ALA A 44 10.79 5.10 2.35
C ALA A 44 10.94 6.60 2.61
N ALA A 45 9.83 7.32 2.80
CA ALA A 45 9.82 8.74 3.12
C ALA A 45 10.63 9.02 4.41
N ALA A 46 10.37 8.25 5.47
CA ALA A 46 11.06 8.40 6.75
C ALA A 46 12.57 8.10 6.65
N ALA A 47 12.96 7.08 5.88
CA ALA A 47 14.38 6.77 5.66
C ALA A 47 15.09 7.88 4.89
N MET A 48 14.47 8.40 3.83
CA MET A 48 15.02 9.52 3.06
C MET A 48 15.14 10.79 3.89
N ALA A 49 14.13 11.12 4.70
CA ALA A 49 14.18 12.27 5.61
C ALA A 49 15.34 12.17 6.62
N ARG A 50 15.64 10.96 7.11
CA ARG A 50 16.79 10.72 8.01
C ARG A 50 18.13 10.88 7.31
N GLU A 51 18.26 10.44 6.07
CA GLU A 51 19.49 10.67 5.29
C GLU A 51 19.66 12.16 4.95
N LEU A 52 18.56 12.86 4.63
CA LEU A 52 18.58 14.33 4.50
C LEU A 52 19.02 15.04 5.78
N ALA A 53 18.53 14.58 6.94
CA ALA A 53 18.94 15.11 8.26
C ALA A 53 20.45 14.99 8.50
N ARG A 54 21.10 13.99 7.89
CA ARG A 54 22.54 13.75 8.00
C ARG A 54 23.36 14.57 7.00
N GLY A 55 22.70 15.29 6.10
CA GLY A 55 23.35 16.01 5.01
C GLY A 55 23.89 15.09 3.92
N GLU A 56 23.33 13.89 3.77
CA GLU A 56 23.72 12.97 2.70
C GLU A 56 23.41 13.54 1.31
N GLU A 57 24.18 13.10 0.31
CA GLU A 57 23.98 13.52 -1.08
C GLU A 57 22.61 13.04 -1.61
N SER A 58 21.98 13.84 -2.48
CA SER A 58 20.68 13.51 -3.06
C SER A 58 20.64 12.13 -3.74
N SER A 59 21.75 11.67 -4.34
CA SER A 59 21.85 10.34 -4.94
C SER A 59 21.71 9.22 -3.90
N VAL A 60 22.33 9.39 -2.73
CA VAL A 60 22.25 8.46 -1.59
C VAL A 60 20.83 8.43 -1.02
N VAL A 61 20.23 9.61 -0.82
CA VAL A 61 18.84 9.76 -0.36
C VAL A 61 17.88 9.04 -1.32
N HIS A 62 17.94 9.33 -2.61
CA HIS A 62 17.09 8.67 -3.61
C HIS A 62 17.33 7.16 -3.68
N SER A 63 18.58 6.70 -3.59
CA SER A 63 18.89 5.27 -3.57
C SER A 63 18.22 4.57 -2.39
N SER A 64 18.12 5.23 -1.24
CA SER A 64 17.44 4.71 -0.04
C SER A 64 15.94 4.56 -0.28
N GLY A 65 15.31 5.58 -0.87
CA GLY A 65 13.91 5.51 -1.27
C GLY A 65 13.63 4.41 -2.28
N ILE A 66 14.49 4.22 -3.28
CA ILE A 66 14.39 3.18 -4.31
C ILE A 66 14.51 1.78 -3.70
N ARG A 67 15.45 1.57 -2.75
CA ARG A 67 15.58 0.29 -2.05
C ARG A 67 14.31 -0.10 -1.29
N LEU A 68 13.60 0.86 -0.71
CA LEU A 68 12.38 0.59 0.06
C LEU A 68 11.12 0.53 -0.81
N ALA A 69 10.85 1.54 -1.63
CA ALA A 69 9.60 1.67 -2.39
C ALA A 69 9.67 1.18 -3.85
N GLY A 70 10.87 0.91 -4.37
CA GLY A 70 11.11 0.40 -5.72
C GLY A 70 10.99 1.47 -6.82
N HIS A 71 11.49 1.16 -8.01
CA HIS A 71 11.59 2.11 -9.13
C HIS A 71 10.24 2.65 -9.66
N ASP A 72 9.13 1.94 -9.43
CA ASP A 72 7.80 2.37 -9.86
C ASP A 72 7.16 3.44 -8.95
N ALA A 73 7.85 3.86 -7.90
CA ALA A 73 7.42 4.94 -7.02
C ALA A 73 7.96 6.29 -7.51
N THR A 74 7.20 7.35 -7.26
CA THR A 74 7.62 8.73 -7.48
C THR A 74 8.16 9.30 -6.18
N TYR A 75 9.27 10.02 -6.27
CA TYR A 75 9.98 10.60 -5.13
C TYR A 75 10.08 12.11 -5.33
N ALA A 76 9.63 12.87 -4.35
CA ALA A 76 9.72 14.33 -4.35
C ALA A 76 10.30 14.81 -3.02
N ILE A 77 11.19 15.79 -3.08
CA ILE A 77 11.76 16.47 -1.93
C ILE A 77 11.50 17.95 -2.13
N SER A 78 10.77 18.58 -1.22
CA SER A 78 10.50 20.01 -1.21
C SER A 78 11.18 20.66 -0.03
N GLN A 79 11.84 21.80 -0.26
CA GLN A 79 12.50 22.58 0.78
C GLN A 79 11.76 23.90 0.98
N GLY A 80 11.45 24.24 2.22
CA GLY A 80 10.75 25.49 2.53
C GLY A 80 10.53 25.70 4.02
N GLY A 81 10.51 26.97 4.44
CA GLY A 81 10.14 27.35 5.81
C GLY A 81 11.04 26.77 6.92
N GLY A 82 12.31 26.45 6.62
CA GLY A 82 13.22 25.81 7.58
C GLY A 82 13.06 24.29 7.69
N PHE A 83 12.32 23.66 6.78
CA PHE A 83 12.16 22.21 6.71
C PHE A 83 12.41 21.68 5.30
N SER A 84 12.91 20.44 5.22
CA SER A 84 12.79 19.60 4.03
C SER A 84 11.67 18.60 4.26
N GLU A 85 10.77 18.51 3.29
CA GLU A 85 9.67 17.58 3.26
C GLU A 85 9.87 16.56 2.13
N VAL A 86 9.58 15.31 2.43
CA VAL A 86 9.81 14.16 1.57
C VAL A 86 8.49 13.49 1.30
N HIS A 87 8.16 13.35 0.02
CA HIS A 87 6.94 12.74 -0.48
C HIS A 87 7.29 11.54 -1.35
N VAL A 88 6.67 10.39 -1.05
CA VAL A 88 6.82 9.15 -1.81
C VAL A 88 5.45 8.65 -2.20
N SER A 89 5.17 8.55 -3.50
CA SER A 89 3.89 8.05 -3.99
C SER A 89 4.08 6.81 -4.86
N LYS A 90 3.11 5.89 -4.80
CA LYS A 90 3.13 4.68 -5.62
C LYS A 90 1.74 4.31 -6.08
N SER A 91 1.60 3.96 -7.35
CA SER A 91 0.37 3.41 -7.90
C SER A 91 0.33 1.89 -7.72
N VAL A 92 -0.68 1.39 -7.02
CA VAL A 92 -0.90 -0.03 -6.76
C VAL A 92 -2.11 -0.48 -7.56
N ARG A 93 -1.91 -1.43 -8.48
CA ARG A 93 -3.00 -2.00 -9.27
C ARG A 93 -3.74 -3.05 -8.45
N ILE A 94 -5.03 -2.82 -8.26
CA ILE A 94 -5.92 -3.76 -7.57
C ILE A 94 -6.86 -4.45 -8.56
N PRO A 95 -6.95 -5.79 -8.51
CA PRO A 95 -7.93 -6.52 -9.31
C PRO A 95 -9.34 -5.94 -9.09
N LEU A 96 -10.09 -5.74 -10.18
CA LEU A 96 -11.46 -5.20 -10.21
C LEU A 96 -11.63 -3.71 -9.83
N LEU A 97 -10.71 -3.10 -9.07
CA LEU A 97 -10.82 -1.70 -8.63
C LEU A 97 -9.91 -0.73 -9.42
N GLY A 98 -8.91 -1.24 -10.14
CA GLY A 98 -7.99 -0.42 -10.92
C GLY A 98 -6.82 0.12 -10.09
N PRO A 99 -6.14 1.19 -10.54
CA PRO A 99 -4.99 1.76 -9.84
C PRO A 99 -5.43 2.59 -8.62
N ILE A 100 -4.81 2.33 -7.47
CA ILE A 100 -4.98 3.10 -6.24
C ILE A 100 -3.62 3.70 -5.86
N GLN A 101 -3.59 4.99 -5.58
CA GLN A 101 -2.36 5.66 -5.14
C GLN A 101 -2.19 5.55 -3.63
N VAL A 102 -1.00 5.15 -3.19
CA VAL A 102 -0.54 5.21 -1.79
C VAL A 102 0.56 6.26 -1.67
N HIS A 103 0.61 6.95 -0.53
CA HIS A 103 1.52 8.08 -0.31
C HIS A 103 2.17 7.95 1.06
N GLY A 104 3.45 8.31 1.14
CA GLY A 104 4.22 8.40 2.38
C GLY A 104 4.88 9.78 2.47
N GLU A 105 4.87 10.35 3.65
CA GLU A 105 5.33 11.72 3.90
C GLU A 105 6.20 11.75 5.16
N ALA A 106 7.29 12.52 5.10
CA ALA A 106 8.16 12.76 6.25
C ALA A 106 8.83 14.13 6.13
N SER A 107 8.97 14.84 7.25
CA SER A 107 9.65 16.14 7.30
C SER A 107 10.86 16.11 8.22
N VAL A 108 11.84 16.96 7.91
CA VAL A 108 13.07 17.15 8.67
C VAL A 108 13.40 18.64 8.72
N ALA A 109 13.87 19.15 9.87
CA ALA A 109 14.32 20.53 9.99
C ALA A 109 15.63 20.74 9.23
N LEU A 110 15.78 21.90 8.59
CA LEU A 110 17.03 22.37 8.01
C LEU A 110 17.70 23.27 9.05
N GLU A 111 18.84 22.83 9.58
CA GLU A 111 19.74 23.67 10.40
C GLU A 111 20.68 24.51 9.54
#